data_AF-A0A852V291-F1
#
_entry.id   AF-A0A852V291-F1
#
_cell.length_a   1.000
_cell.length_b   1.000
_cell.length_c   1.000
_cell.angle_alpha   90.00
_cell.angle_beta   90.00
_cell.angle_gamma   90.00
#
_symmetry.space_group_name_H-M   'P 1'
#
loop_
_entity.id
_entity.type
_entity.pdbx_description
1 polymer ?
#
loop_
_entity_poly.entity_id
_entity_poly.type
_entity_poly.pdbx_seq_one_letter_code
_entity_poly.pdbx_strand_id
1 'polypeptide(L)'
;MSRRSLLLWAAALVAALAPVLSVLGALLLGWGDGEQGFAWMSTGWCAGYEINEEIRTLLGPVREFPLVLFGLAPLVGLAFAGWLLSVRAGRPRLGRIFGLATAGVMLVVSLPEPVLLTFDAAVSRYCLSAWGPPELVNWTLTSGFYPLLPAVLTVLAARPPVRPRLVRRGRPVRVAITVPVVAVLLLGAASDSRPGRVSDSNELDCAGFGDVRVPAMSGQEKAFLCAVRSDGFGADGPGVPELAGLPDRALIAYGRNLCHAATRNGGDTGARAVQRMMGEAAGGPLAGALSRMCPAVAKMLQAEGDRQRAEAEAFVAAAERACAAHPRHRPKIKPVRRARATMWTEFWTINAWEEGWEGEESGDRVADLVGGGDGTLQVWAADEAGHACVTGEAYTRRPPVETRGWEQVVEVGYRTRTGSLVLVDGEGKEMPDLAAGGPGRYRVRVHVRGRKAAQEHIDVPDGTVQLLIMVFPGEQRKPVIYR
;
A
#
# COMPACT_ATOMS: atom_id res chain seq x y z
N MET A 1 -10.82 56.96 -13.05
CA MET A 1 -10.16 55.80 -12.40
C MET A 1 -8.76 56.18 -11.97
N SER A 2 -8.22 55.60 -10.89
CA SER A 2 -6.83 55.83 -10.48
C SER A 2 -5.88 54.95 -11.29
N ARG A 3 -4.80 55.52 -11.85
CA ARG A 3 -3.72 54.75 -12.51
C ARG A 3 -3.15 53.67 -11.58
N ARG A 4 -3.11 53.93 -10.26
CA ARG A 4 -2.65 52.98 -9.25
C ARG A 4 -3.50 51.70 -9.18
N SER A 5 -4.82 51.82 -9.20
CA SER A 5 -5.71 50.66 -9.14
C SER A 5 -5.59 49.80 -10.40
N LEU A 6 -5.41 50.42 -11.57
CA LEU A 6 -5.13 49.71 -12.83
C LEU A 6 -3.82 48.92 -12.76
N LEU A 7 -2.74 49.53 -12.26
CA LEU A 7 -1.44 48.87 -12.09
C LEU A 7 -1.53 47.68 -11.12
N LEU A 8 -2.28 47.82 -10.01
CA LEU A 8 -2.46 46.73 -9.04
C LEU A 8 -3.26 45.55 -9.61
N TRP A 9 -4.29 45.81 -10.43
CA TRP A 9 -5.01 44.75 -11.12
C TRP A 9 -4.16 44.04 -12.18
N ALA A 10 -3.36 44.79 -12.94
CA ALA A 10 -2.41 44.22 -13.88
C ALA A 10 -1.36 43.36 -13.16
N ALA A 11 -0.82 43.85 -12.03
CA ALA A 11 0.11 43.09 -11.20
C ALA A 11 -0.52 41.81 -10.63
N ALA A 12 -1.77 41.87 -10.16
CA ALA A 12 -2.50 40.69 -9.67
C ALA A 12 -2.68 39.64 -10.77
N LEU A 13 -3.01 40.06 -12.00
CA LEU A 13 -3.19 39.16 -13.14
C LEU A 13 -1.85 38.51 -13.57
N VAL A 14 -0.78 39.30 -13.66
CA VAL A 14 0.56 38.78 -13.98
C VAL A 14 1.03 37.81 -12.90
N ALA A 15 0.84 38.14 -11.62
CA ALA A 15 1.19 37.24 -10.52
C ALA A 15 0.42 35.92 -10.59
N ALA A 16 -0.88 35.95 -10.89
CA ALA A 16 -1.70 34.74 -11.05
C ALA A 16 -1.28 33.89 -12.28
N LEU A 17 -0.81 34.52 -13.36
CA LEU A 17 -0.35 33.81 -14.57
C LEU A 17 1.06 33.23 -14.46
N ALA A 18 1.91 33.74 -13.56
CA ALA A 18 3.32 33.36 -13.53
C ALA A 18 3.58 31.85 -13.37
N PRO A 19 2.84 31.08 -12.54
CA PRO A 19 3.04 29.63 -12.44
C PRO A 19 2.79 28.92 -13.77
N VAL A 20 1.73 29.30 -14.48
CA VAL A 20 1.38 28.72 -15.78
C VAL A 20 2.43 29.06 -16.84
N LEU A 21 2.90 30.31 -16.85
CA LEU A 21 3.96 30.74 -17.75
C LEU A 21 5.28 30.02 -17.46
N SER A 22 5.58 29.72 -16.19
CA SER A 22 6.77 28.95 -15.83
C SER A 22 6.70 27.50 -16.32
N VAL A 23 5.54 26.85 -16.21
CA VAL A 23 5.32 25.48 -16.72
C VAL A 23 5.38 25.46 -18.25
N LEU A 24 4.71 26.39 -18.92
CA LEU A 24 4.78 26.51 -20.38
C LEU A 24 6.21 26.80 -20.86
N GLY A 25 6.95 27.63 -20.13
CA GLY A 25 8.36 27.91 -20.41
C GLY A 25 9.23 26.66 -20.29
N ALA A 26 9.07 25.88 -19.22
CA ALA A 26 9.79 24.62 -19.03
C ALA A 26 9.49 23.62 -20.16
N LEU A 27 8.21 23.47 -20.53
CA LEU A 27 7.77 22.62 -21.63
C LEU A 27 8.37 23.05 -22.98
N LEU A 28 8.34 24.36 -23.29
CA LEU A 28 8.88 24.90 -24.55
C LEU A 28 10.41 24.80 -24.63
N LEU A 29 11.10 24.88 -23.49
CA LEU A 29 12.56 24.76 -23.42
C LEU A 29 13.04 23.31 -23.43
N GLY A 30 12.14 22.32 -23.55
CA GLY A 30 12.50 20.90 -23.60
C GLY A 30 13.09 20.39 -22.29
N TRP A 31 12.81 21.05 -21.17
CA TRP A 31 13.09 20.51 -19.85
C TRP A 31 12.02 19.46 -19.58
N GLY A 32 12.16 18.33 -20.25
CA GLY A 32 11.28 17.18 -20.05
C GLY A 32 11.30 16.79 -18.59
N ASP A 33 10.13 16.43 -18.08
CA ASP A 33 9.94 15.81 -16.78
C ASP A 33 10.81 14.55 -16.70
N GLY A 34 12.10 14.72 -16.39
CA GLY A 34 12.93 13.62 -15.95
C GLY A 34 12.18 13.06 -14.76
N GLU A 35 11.71 11.82 -14.90
CA GLU A 35 10.78 11.12 -14.01
C GLU A 35 11.22 11.23 -12.54
N GLN A 36 10.96 12.38 -11.91
CA GLN A 36 10.88 12.51 -10.47
C GLN A 36 9.46 12.05 -10.14
N GLY A 37 9.20 10.78 -10.42
CA GLY A 37 8.14 10.06 -9.75
C GLY A 37 8.50 10.13 -8.27
N PHE A 38 7.92 11.08 -7.56
CA PHE A 38 7.95 11.08 -6.11
C PHE A 38 7.25 9.79 -5.70
N ALA A 39 8.05 8.77 -5.37
CA ALA A 39 7.55 7.51 -4.86
C ALA A 39 6.61 7.81 -3.69
N TRP A 40 5.48 7.11 -3.65
CA TRP A 40 4.46 7.25 -2.62
C TRP A 40 5.12 7.18 -1.25
N MET A 41 4.99 8.27 -0.48
CA MET A 41 5.63 8.43 0.81
C MET A 41 4.74 7.86 1.92
N SER A 42 5.39 7.53 3.04
CA SER A 42 4.82 6.77 4.15
C SER A 42 3.46 7.28 4.62
N THR A 43 2.55 6.36 4.92
CA THR A 43 1.27 6.59 5.60
C THR A 43 1.49 7.02 7.06
N GLY A 44 2.00 8.22 7.26
CA GLY A 44 2.05 8.88 8.56
C GLY A 44 0.72 9.57 8.86
N TRP A 45 0.16 9.34 10.05
CA TRP A 45 -1.09 9.94 10.50
C TRP A 45 -0.80 11.28 11.15
N CYS A 46 -0.88 12.35 10.37
CA CYS A 46 -0.75 13.72 10.87
C CYS A 46 -2.03 14.47 10.59
N ALA A 47 -2.61 15.05 11.65
CA ALA A 47 -3.93 15.66 11.58
C ALA A 47 -4.01 16.78 10.53
N GLY A 48 -2.96 17.59 10.37
CA GLY A 48 -2.92 18.61 9.32
C GLY A 48 -2.96 17.99 7.92
N TYR A 49 -2.13 16.98 7.67
CA TYR A 49 -2.08 16.24 6.41
C TYR A 49 -3.42 15.56 6.07
N GLU A 50 -4.04 14.85 7.02
CA GLU A 50 -5.34 14.20 6.83
C GLU A 50 -6.45 15.21 6.53
N ILE A 51 -6.53 16.29 7.31
CA ILE A 51 -7.48 17.38 7.05
C ILE A 51 -7.22 17.99 5.67
N ASN A 52 -5.95 18.11 5.26
CA ASN A 52 -5.61 18.64 3.94
C ASN A 52 -6.07 17.70 2.83
N GLU A 53 -5.92 16.39 2.97
CA GLU A 53 -6.42 15.41 2.00
C GLU A 53 -7.95 15.43 1.89
N GLU A 54 -8.66 15.53 3.01
CA GLU A 54 -10.12 15.70 3.02
C GLU A 54 -10.55 17.01 2.36
N ILE A 55 -9.88 18.12 2.68
CA ILE A 55 -10.13 19.42 2.05
C ILE A 55 -9.81 19.38 0.56
N ARG A 56 -8.72 18.71 0.16
CA ARG A 56 -8.30 18.57 -1.24
C ARG A 56 -9.34 17.78 -2.03
N THR A 57 -9.87 16.72 -1.44
CA THR A 57 -10.97 15.92 -2.00
C THR A 57 -12.24 16.76 -2.12
N LEU A 58 -12.64 17.46 -1.06
CA LEU A 58 -13.81 18.33 -1.05
C LEU A 58 -13.71 19.49 -2.05
N LEU A 59 -12.53 20.10 -2.17
CA LEU A 59 -12.26 21.21 -3.08
C LEU A 59 -11.88 20.74 -4.49
N GLY A 60 -11.75 19.44 -4.75
CA GLY A 60 -11.38 18.88 -6.05
C GLY A 60 -12.23 19.45 -7.20
N PRO A 61 -13.57 19.33 -7.13
CA PRO A 61 -14.46 19.90 -8.14
C PRO A 61 -14.35 21.42 -8.30
N VAL A 62 -14.01 22.14 -7.23
CA VAL A 62 -13.81 23.60 -7.25
C VAL A 62 -12.48 23.96 -7.93
N ARG A 63 -11.42 23.18 -7.68
CA ARG A 63 -10.09 23.36 -8.27
C ARG A 63 -10.08 23.05 -9.77
N GLU A 64 -10.91 22.11 -10.21
CA GLU A 64 -11.11 21.78 -11.62
C GLU A 64 -11.98 22.79 -12.38
N PHE A 65 -12.64 23.70 -11.67
CA PHE A 65 -13.51 24.69 -12.30
C PHE A 65 -12.68 25.64 -13.19
N PRO A 66 -13.12 25.97 -14.43
CA PRO A 66 -12.32 26.76 -15.38
C PRO A 66 -11.82 28.12 -14.88
N LEU A 67 -12.49 28.71 -13.88
CA LEU A 67 -12.06 29.98 -13.29
C LEU A 67 -10.91 29.83 -12.29
N VAL A 68 -10.74 28.65 -11.73
CA VAL A 68 -9.69 28.29 -10.76
C VAL A 68 -8.49 27.65 -11.47
N LEU A 69 -8.73 26.97 -12.60
CA LEU A 69 -7.70 26.53 -13.52
C LEU A 69 -6.75 27.69 -13.87
N PHE A 70 -5.48 27.36 -14.14
CA PHE A 70 -4.44 28.33 -14.50
C PHE A 70 -4.10 29.33 -13.38
N GLY A 71 -4.00 28.85 -12.13
CA GLY A 71 -3.55 29.68 -11.00
C GLY A 71 -4.50 30.80 -10.63
N LEU A 72 -5.82 30.60 -10.80
CA LEU A 72 -6.88 31.58 -10.54
C LEU A 72 -6.84 32.85 -11.43
N ALA A 73 -6.02 32.87 -12.49
CA ALA A 73 -5.90 34.02 -13.38
C ALA A 73 -7.21 34.40 -14.10
N PRO A 74 -8.04 33.46 -14.61
CA PRO A 74 -9.32 33.81 -15.21
C PRO A 74 -10.27 34.49 -14.22
N LEU A 75 -10.27 34.03 -12.96
CA LEU A 75 -11.04 34.67 -11.89
C LEU A 75 -10.58 36.11 -11.62
N VAL A 76 -9.27 36.37 -11.56
CA VAL A 76 -8.72 37.75 -11.46
C VAL A 76 -9.19 38.60 -12.64
N GLY A 77 -9.11 38.06 -13.86
CA GLY A 77 -9.49 38.76 -15.09
C GLY A 77 -10.96 39.17 -15.12
N LEU A 78 -11.86 38.26 -14.74
CA LEU A 78 -13.29 38.54 -14.62
C LEU A 78 -13.58 39.57 -13.52
N ALA A 79 -12.91 39.45 -12.37
CA ALA A 79 -13.05 40.40 -11.28
C ALA A 79 -12.59 41.81 -11.67
N PHE A 80 -11.49 41.90 -12.44
CA PHE A 80 -11.01 43.15 -13.00
C PHE A 80 -12.01 43.76 -13.98
N ALA A 81 -12.56 42.97 -14.90
CA ALA A 81 -13.58 43.42 -15.85
C ALA A 81 -14.85 43.91 -15.13
N GLY A 82 -15.34 43.13 -14.16
CA GLY A 82 -16.50 43.50 -13.33
C GLY A 82 -16.26 44.77 -12.52
N TRP A 83 -15.06 44.92 -11.94
CA TRP A 83 -14.64 46.15 -11.26
C TRP A 83 -14.60 47.34 -12.22
N LEU A 84 -14.01 47.18 -13.41
CA LEU A 84 -13.89 48.23 -14.42
C LEU A 84 -15.26 48.73 -14.89
N LEU A 85 -16.16 47.79 -15.23
CA LEU A 85 -17.53 48.09 -15.64
C LEU A 85 -18.31 48.77 -14.51
N SER A 86 -18.18 48.28 -13.28
CA SER A 86 -18.83 48.88 -12.11
C SER A 86 -18.39 50.32 -11.86
N VAL A 87 -17.10 50.62 -12.03
CA VAL A 87 -16.58 51.98 -11.88
C VAL A 87 -17.06 52.89 -13.01
N ARG A 88 -17.08 52.40 -14.26
CA ARG A 88 -17.60 53.16 -15.42
C ARG A 88 -19.10 53.45 -15.29
N ALA A 89 -19.86 52.53 -14.73
CA ALA A 89 -21.29 52.69 -14.45
C ALA A 89 -21.59 53.56 -13.21
N GLY A 90 -20.59 54.16 -12.57
CA GLY A 90 -20.78 54.98 -11.37
C GLY A 90 -21.15 54.19 -10.11
N ARG A 91 -20.92 52.87 -10.10
CA ARG A 91 -21.23 51.95 -8.98
C ARG A 91 -19.95 51.39 -8.33
N PRO A 92 -19.08 52.21 -7.71
CA PRO A 92 -17.79 51.75 -7.18
C PRO A 92 -17.93 50.72 -6.04
N ARG A 93 -19.07 50.68 -5.34
CA ARG A 93 -19.35 49.67 -4.31
C ARG A 93 -19.42 48.26 -4.89
N LEU A 94 -20.03 48.10 -6.07
CA LEU A 94 -20.10 46.78 -6.74
C LEU A 94 -18.72 46.30 -7.15
N GLY A 95 -17.88 47.20 -7.69
CA GLY A 95 -16.50 46.84 -8.03
C GLY A 95 -15.69 46.37 -6.82
N ARG A 96 -15.92 46.96 -5.64
CA ARG A 96 -15.28 46.51 -4.40
C ARG A 96 -15.75 45.12 -3.98
N ILE A 97 -17.04 44.82 -4.15
CA ILE A 97 -17.60 43.49 -3.84
C ILE A 97 -16.96 42.44 -4.75
N PHE A 98 -16.83 42.70 -6.06
CA PHE A 98 -16.15 41.79 -6.99
C PHE A 98 -14.70 41.50 -6.56
N GLY A 99 -13.93 42.52 -6.20
CA GLY A 99 -12.56 42.33 -5.75
C GLY A 99 -12.45 41.56 -4.42
N LEU A 100 -13.30 41.87 -3.44
CA LEU A 100 -13.28 41.17 -2.15
C LEU A 100 -13.76 39.73 -2.25
N ALA A 101 -14.80 39.45 -3.03
CA ALA A 101 -15.29 38.10 -3.27
C ALA A 101 -14.21 37.24 -3.94
N THR A 102 -13.54 37.78 -4.95
CA THR A 102 -12.44 37.11 -5.65
C THR A 102 -11.28 36.77 -4.71
N ALA A 103 -10.83 37.74 -3.91
CA ALA A 103 -9.78 37.49 -2.92
C ALA A 103 -10.21 36.46 -1.87
N GLY A 104 -11.49 36.45 -1.48
CA GLY A 104 -12.04 35.44 -0.57
C GLY A 104 -11.97 34.02 -1.15
N VAL A 105 -12.36 33.83 -2.41
CA VAL A 105 -12.25 32.53 -3.10
C VAL A 105 -10.79 32.06 -3.17
N MET A 106 -9.86 32.96 -3.52
CA MET A 106 -8.42 32.63 -3.57
C MET A 106 -7.89 32.17 -2.20
N LEU A 107 -8.28 32.86 -1.14
CA LEU A 107 -7.87 32.48 0.22
C LEU A 107 -8.45 31.11 0.61
N VAL A 108 -9.72 30.85 0.33
CA VAL A 108 -10.35 29.56 0.68
C VAL A 108 -9.70 28.38 -0.07
N VAL A 109 -9.34 28.57 -1.33
CA VAL A 109 -8.77 27.49 -2.16
C VAL A 109 -7.29 27.24 -1.85
N SER A 110 -6.52 28.28 -1.53
CA SER A 110 -5.05 28.20 -1.45
C SER A 110 -4.47 28.22 -0.03
N LEU A 111 -5.21 28.69 0.98
CA LEU A 111 -4.70 28.81 2.35
C LEU A 111 -4.65 27.49 3.16
N PRO A 112 -5.57 26.51 2.97
CA PRO A 112 -5.60 25.33 3.84
C PRO A 112 -4.28 24.57 3.90
N GLU A 113 -3.67 24.31 2.74
CA GLU A 113 -2.47 23.49 2.62
C GLU A 113 -1.25 24.05 3.39
N PRO A 114 -0.80 25.31 3.18
CA PRO A 114 0.32 25.85 3.94
C PRO A 114 -0.01 26.05 5.44
N VAL A 115 -1.28 26.29 5.79
CA VAL A 115 -1.68 26.40 7.20
C VAL A 115 -1.62 25.04 7.91
N LEU A 116 -2.09 23.99 7.26
CA LEU A 116 -2.09 22.65 7.83
C LEU A 116 -0.68 22.05 7.89
N LEU A 117 0.16 22.33 6.88
CA LEU A 117 1.58 21.98 6.91
C LEU A 117 2.30 22.69 8.06
N THR A 118 2.10 24.01 8.23
CA THR A 118 2.72 24.75 9.33
C THR A 118 2.19 24.33 10.71
N PHE A 119 0.92 23.93 10.80
CA PHE A 119 0.34 23.32 12.00
C PHE A 119 1.05 22.00 12.35
N ASP A 120 1.17 21.08 11.40
CA ASP A 120 1.84 19.80 11.61
C ASP A 120 3.32 19.98 11.97
N ALA A 121 4.01 20.90 11.30
CA ALA A 121 5.39 21.26 11.61
C ALA A 121 5.56 21.80 13.04
N ALA A 122 4.55 22.51 13.57
CA ALA A 122 4.55 23.04 14.93
C ALA A 122 4.20 21.97 15.98
N VAL A 123 3.37 20.98 15.63
CA VAL A 123 2.99 19.87 16.51
C VAL A 123 4.11 18.85 16.65
N SER A 124 4.73 18.43 15.53
CA SER A 124 5.80 17.43 15.55
C SER A 124 6.71 17.51 14.34
N ARG A 125 8.03 17.38 14.57
CA ARG A 125 9.00 17.25 13.47
C ARG A 125 8.82 15.98 12.65
N TYR A 126 8.26 14.93 13.25
CA TYR A 126 7.95 13.68 12.53
C TYR A 126 6.81 13.88 11.54
N CYS A 127 5.90 14.84 11.78
CA CYS A 127 4.83 15.08 10.83
C CYS A 127 5.29 15.70 9.52
N LEU A 128 6.45 16.38 9.51
CA LEU A 128 7.01 16.90 8.26
C LEU A 128 7.32 15.79 7.25
N SER A 129 7.65 14.57 7.68
CA SER A 129 7.91 13.47 6.74
C SER A 129 6.64 12.94 6.06
N ALA A 130 5.45 13.15 6.65
CA ALA A 130 4.17 12.85 6.00
C ALA A 130 3.89 13.79 4.82
N TRP A 131 4.37 15.03 4.90
CA TRP A 131 4.33 16.03 3.81
C TRP A 131 5.44 15.84 2.77
N GLY A 132 6.34 14.90 3.01
CA GLY A 132 7.40 14.45 2.12
C GLY A 132 8.80 14.95 2.47
N PRO A 133 9.79 14.76 1.56
CA PRO A 133 11.15 15.18 1.82
C PRO A 133 11.23 16.71 1.91
N PRO A 134 12.30 17.26 2.53
CA PRO A 134 12.44 18.70 2.75
C PRO A 134 12.29 19.55 1.49
N GLU A 135 12.70 19.02 0.34
CA GLU A 135 12.55 19.66 -0.96
C GLU A 135 11.08 19.84 -1.34
N LEU A 136 10.26 18.81 -1.11
CA LEU A 136 8.82 18.85 -1.37
C LEU A 136 8.13 19.76 -0.36
N VAL A 137 8.47 19.70 0.92
CA VAL A 137 7.93 20.60 1.96
C VAL A 137 8.22 22.07 1.61
N ASN A 138 9.45 22.38 1.21
CA ASN A 138 9.82 23.74 0.79
C ASN A 138 9.07 24.16 -0.47
N TRP A 139 8.91 23.26 -1.44
CA TRP A 139 8.10 23.50 -2.62
C TRP A 139 6.63 23.73 -2.28
N THR A 140 6.01 22.95 -1.40
CA THR A 140 4.62 23.11 -0.95
C THR A 140 4.43 24.42 -0.19
N LEU A 141 5.38 24.83 0.63
CA LEU A 141 5.34 26.14 1.31
C LEU A 141 5.41 27.29 0.30
N THR A 142 6.37 27.24 -0.62
CA THR A 142 6.57 28.30 -1.62
C THR A 142 5.40 28.38 -2.60
N SER A 143 4.93 27.24 -3.11
CA SER A 143 3.79 27.14 -4.03
C SER A 143 2.46 27.42 -3.34
N GLY A 144 2.27 27.01 -2.08
CA GLY A 144 1.05 27.25 -1.31
C GLY A 144 0.88 28.70 -0.87
N PHE A 145 1.97 29.40 -0.50
CA PHE A 145 1.91 30.81 -0.13
C PHE A 145 1.87 31.76 -1.34
N TYR A 146 2.40 31.35 -2.50
CA TYR A 146 2.46 32.21 -3.68
C TYR A 146 1.07 32.75 -4.14
N PRO A 147 -0.01 31.94 -4.20
CA PRO A 147 -1.37 32.42 -4.51
C PRO A 147 -1.94 33.48 -3.57
N LEU A 148 -1.35 33.70 -2.40
CA LEU A 148 -1.77 34.79 -1.50
C LEU A 148 -1.40 36.18 -2.05
N LEU A 149 -0.35 36.26 -2.87
CA LEU A 149 0.09 37.51 -3.49
C LEU A 149 -0.99 38.13 -4.39
N PRO A 150 -1.57 37.44 -5.40
CA PRO A 150 -2.64 38.00 -6.20
C PRO A 150 -3.87 38.35 -5.37
N ALA A 151 -4.23 37.56 -4.34
CA ALA A 151 -5.35 37.88 -3.45
C ALA A 151 -5.14 39.22 -2.72
N VAL A 152 -3.95 39.46 -2.17
CA VAL A 152 -3.58 40.73 -1.52
C VAL A 152 -3.61 41.89 -2.52
N LEU A 153 -3.04 41.71 -3.71
CA LEU A 153 -3.05 42.72 -4.76
C LEU A 153 -4.47 43.09 -5.20
N THR A 154 -5.36 42.11 -5.35
CA THR A 154 -6.78 42.31 -5.65
C THR A 154 -7.50 43.10 -4.55
N VAL A 155 -7.26 42.80 -3.27
CA VAL A 155 -7.83 43.57 -2.15
C VAL A 155 -7.34 45.02 -2.19
N LEU A 156 -6.05 45.24 -2.43
CA LEU A 156 -5.46 46.57 -2.52
C LEU A 156 -6.00 47.35 -3.73
N ALA A 157 -6.18 46.69 -4.88
CA ALA A 157 -6.71 47.27 -6.09
C ALA A 157 -8.18 47.70 -5.93
N ALA A 158 -8.96 46.92 -5.16
CA ALA A 158 -10.37 47.17 -4.89
C ALA A 158 -10.63 48.27 -3.84
N ARG A 159 -9.60 48.71 -3.10
CA ARG A 159 -9.74 49.81 -2.12
C ARG A 159 -9.85 51.16 -2.85
N PRO A 160 -10.77 52.04 -2.41
CA PRO A 160 -10.83 53.40 -2.94
C PRO A 160 -9.52 54.12 -2.66
N PRO A 161 -9.03 54.98 -3.57
CA PRO A 161 -7.87 55.82 -3.30
C PRO A 161 -8.19 56.66 -2.07
N VAL A 162 -7.52 56.36 -0.97
CA VAL A 162 -7.55 57.21 0.22
C VAL A 162 -6.93 58.52 -0.23
N ARG A 163 -7.76 59.52 -0.55
CA ARG A 163 -7.26 60.90 -0.65
C ARG A 163 -6.62 61.16 0.72
N PRO A 164 -5.33 61.55 0.79
CA PRO A 164 -4.73 61.96 2.04
C PRO A 164 -5.41 63.25 2.47
N ARG A 165 -6.61 63.14 3.04
CA ARG A 165 -7.17 64.18 3.89
C ARG A 165 -6.27 64.17 5.11
N LEU A 166 -5.30 65.08 5.14
CA LEU A 166 -4.82 65.62 6.40
C LEU A 166 -6.07 65.95 7.22
N VAL A 167 -6.37 65.16 8.25
CA VAL A 167 -7.09 65.54 9.47
C VAL A 167 -7.43 64.29 10.30
N ARG A 168 -6.99 64.39 11.57
CA ARG A 168 -7.45 63.73 12.80
C ARG A 168 -7.51 62.20 12.86
N ARG A 169 -6.62 61.69 13.72
CA ARG A 169 -6.81 60.53 14.63
C ARG A 169 -8.29 60.27 14.91
N GLY A 170 -8.83 59.23 14.29
CA GLY A 170 -10.18 58.74 14.49
C GLY A 170 -10.26 57.25 14.16
N ARG A 171 -9.72 56.42 15.06
CA ARG A 171 -9.91 54.97 15.23
C ARG A 171 -10.07 54.09 13.97
N PRO A 172 -8.98 53.50 13.45
CA PRO A 172 -9.03 52.34 12.56
C PRO A 172 -8.73 51.05 13.35
N VAL A 173 -9.67 50.50 14.12
CA VAL A 173 -9.40 49.28 14.95
C VAL A 173 -10.57 48.26 14.96
N ARG A 174 -11.42 48.19 13.92
CA ARG A 174 -12.55 47.22 13.94
C ARG A 174 -12.61 46.21 12.81
N VAL A 175 -11.70 46.24 11.84
CA VAL A 175 -11.67 45.23 10.75
C VAL A 175 -10.41 44.36 10.79
N ALA A 176 -9.47 44.62 11.71
CA ALA A 176 -8.27 43.80 11.91
C ALA A 176 -8.41 42.75 13.05
N ILE A 177 -9.56 42.69 13.73
CA ILE A 177 -9.76 41.85 14.93
C ILE A 177 -10.57 40.58 14.64
N THR A 178 -11.33 40.51 13.55
CA THR A 178 -12.15 39.33 13.24
C THR A 178 -11.34 38.12 12.74
N VAL A 179 -10.18 38.33 12.11
CA VAL A 179 -9.30 37.23 11.66
C VAL A 179 -8.54 36.57 12.84
N PRO A 180 -7.94 37.31 13.80
CA PRO A 180 -7.26 36.67 14.93
C PRO A 180 -8.22 36.01 15.93
N VAL A 181 -9.47 36.48 16.08
CA VAL A 181 -10.42 35.88 17.03
C VAL A 181 -10.91 34.50 16.56
N VAL A 182 -11.10 34.29 15.25
CA VAL A 182 -11.40 32.95 14.71
C VAL A 182 -10.19 32.03 14.83
N ALA A 183 -8.97 32.53 14.60
CA ALA A 183 -7.75 31.76 14.82
C ALA A 183 -7.56 31.37 16.30
N VAL A 184 -7.85 32.28 17.24
CA VAL A 184 -7.74 32.02 18.69
C VAL A 184 -8.85 31.10 19.20
N LEU A 185 -10.07 31.15 18.65
CA LEU A 185 -11.14 30.20 19.02
C LEU A 185 -10.89 28.79 18.48
N LEU A 186 -10.26 28.65 17.31
CA LEU A 186 -9.80 27.37 16.79
C LEU A 186 -8.59 26.82 17.56
N LEU A 187 -7.68 27.68 18.02
CA LEU A 187 -6.53 27.29 18.85
C LEU A 187 -6.92 27.00 20.32
N GLY A 188 -7.96 27.65 20.84
CA GLY A 188 -8.44 27.46 22.22
C GLY A 188 -9.10 26.10 22.45
N ALA A 189 -9.89 25.61 21.48
CA ALA A 189 -10.50 24.28 21.55
C ALA A 189 -9.46 23.13 21.52
N ALA A 190 -8.26 23.38 21.00
CA ALA A 190 -7.16 22.40 20.99
C ALA A 190 -6.35 22.37 22.31
N SER A 191 -6.51 23.36 23.19
CA SER A 191 -5.64 23.57 24.35
C SER A 191 -6.13 22.96 25.67
N ASP A 192 -7.36 22.43 25.73
CA ASP A 192 -7.94 21.89 26.97
C ASP A 192 -7.78 20.36 27.14
N SER A 193 -7.25 19.67 26.12
CA SER A 193 -6.71 18.32 26.28
C SER A 193 -5.26 18.43 26.72
N ARG A 194 -4.99 18.29 28.03
CA ARG A 194 -3.64 17.87 28.47
C ARG A 194 -3.33 16.58 27.71
N PRO A 195 -2.41 16.56 26.73
CA PRO A 195 -2.15 15.36 25.97
C PRO A 195 -1.60 14.34 26.96
N GLY A 196 -2.33 13.24 27.17
CA GLY A 196 -1.73 12.12 27.88
C GLY A 196 -0.53 11.64 27.08
N ARG A 197 0.51 11.14 27.76
CA ARG A 197 1.71 10.62 27.10
C ARG A 197 1.31 9.55 26.07
N VAL A 198 1.86 9.66 24.87
CA VAL A 198 1.82 8.66 23.81
C VAL A 198 3.25 8.14 23.69
N SER A 199 3.52 6.98 24.30
CA SER A 199 4.87 6.38 24.27
C SER A 199 5.09 5.64 22.95
N ASP A 200 6.17 5.87 22.22
CA ASP A 200 6.45 5.06 21.02
C ASP A 200 6.99 3.65 21.38
N SER A 201 7.20 2.81 20.37
CA SER A 201 7.70 1.44 20.55
C SER A 201 9.09 1.37 21.19
N ASN A 202 9.93 2.39 21.00
CA ASN A 202 11.27 2.47 21.59
C ASN A 202 11.20 2.90 23.05
N GLU A 203 10.38 3.88 23.38
CA GLU A 203 10.12 4.31 24.75
C GLU A 203 9.51 3.18 25.59
N LEU A 204 8.65 2.39 24.95
CA LEU A 204 8.08 1.18 25.53
C LEU A 204 9.04 0.00 25.50
N ASP A 205 10.24 0.08 24.91
CA ASP A 205 11.17 -1.05 24.78
C ASP A 205 10.43 -2.34 24.34
N CYS A 206 9.68 -2.24 23.23
CA CYS A 206 8.88 -3.35 22.73
C CYS A 206 9.74 -4.49 22.17
N ALA A 207 10.95 -4.16 21.70
CA ALA A 207 11.90 -5.13 21.20
C ALA A 207 12.69 -5.87 22.31
N GLY A 208 12.57 -5.43 23.57
CA GLY A 208 13.22 -6.06 24.73
C GLY A 208 14.74 -5.94 24.73
N PHE A 209 15.30 -4.93 24.05
CA PHE A 209 16.73 -4.68 23.98
C PHE A 209 17.25 -3.79 25.13
N GLY A 210 16.36 -3.17 25.90
CA GLY A 210 16.72 -2.27 27.00
C GLY A 210 16.21 -2.71 28.39
N ASP A 211 16.88 -2.25 29.44
CA ASP A 211 16.42 -2.41 30.84
C ASP A 211 15.39 -1.34 31.26
N VAL A 212 14.72 -0.70 30.30
CA VAL A 212 13.82 0.42 30.56
C VAL A 212 12.52 -0.09 31.19
N ARG A 213 12.47 -0.09 32.52
CA ARG A 213 11.23 -0.28 33.26
C ARG A 213 10.43 1.01 33.24
N VAL A 214 9.27 1.01 32.57
CA VAL A 214 8.30 2.11 32.67
C VAL A 214 7.65 2.04 34.06
N PRO A 215 7.94 2.98 34.98
CA PRO A 215 7.60 2.85 36.39
C PRO A 215 6.12 3.23 36.62
N ALA A 216 5.19 2.36 36.22
CA ALA A 216 3.75 2.37 36.58
C ALA A 216 2.92 1.33 35.79
N MET A 217 3.54 0.52 34.92
CA MET A 217 2.82 -0.31 33.95
C MET A 217 3.10 -1.80 34.18
N SER A 218 2.07 -2.63 34.15
CA SER A 218 2.23 -4.09 34.21
C SER A 218 2.82 -4.63 32.90
N GLY A 219 3.47 -5.79 32.95
CA GLY A 219 4.03 -6.42 31.74
C GLY A 219 2.98 -6.70 30.66
N GLN A 220 1.75 -7.03 31.05
CA GLN A 220 0.63 -7.26 30.12
C GLN A 220 0.16 -5.97 29.43
N GLU A 221 0.14 -4.86 30.16
CA GLU A 221 -0.19 -3.54 29.59
C GLU A 221 0.90 -3.04 28.66
N LYS A 222 2.17 -3.23 29.04
CA LYS A 222 3.33 -2.96 28.17
C LYS A 222 3.19 -3.75 26.86
N ALA A 223 2.96 -5.07 26.97
CA ALA A 223 2.79 -5.94 25.80
C ALA A 223 1.59 -5.56 24.93
N PHE A 224 0.46 -5.17 25.53
CA PHE A 224 -0.71 -4.66 24.80
C PHE A 224 -0.39 -3.36 24.04
N LEU A 225 0.23 -2.38 24.70
CA LEU A 225 0.62 -1.12 24.05
C LEU A 225 1.63 -1.35 22.93
N CYS A 226 2.60 -2.25 23.14
CA CYS A 226 3.56 -2.64 22.11
C CYS A 226 2.88 -3.27 20.89
N ALA A 227 1.93 -4.18 21.10
CA ALA A 227 1.18 -4.78 20.02
C ALA A 227 0.33 -3.74 19.26
N VAL A 228 -0.31 -2.80 19.97
CA VAL A 228 -1.10 -1.72 19.34
C VAL A 228 -0.22 -0.75 18.54
N ARG A 229 1.00 -0.46 19.03
CA ARG A 229 1.92 0.52 18.43
C ARG A 229 2.99 -0.07 17.52
N SER A 230 2.93 -1.38 17.25
CA SER A 230 3.85 -2.05 16.34
C SER A 230 3.78 -1.38 14.96
N ASP A 231 4.95 -1.02 14.43
CA ASP A 231 5.14 -0.47 13.09
C ASP A 231 5.14 -1.57 12.00
N GLY A 232 4.86 -2.82 12.37
CA GLY A 232 4.54 -3.90 11.44
C GLY A 232 5.71 -4.76 10.97
N PHE A 233 6.91 -4.58 11.50
CA PHE A 233 8.09 -5.39 11.16
C PHE A 233 8.40 -6.53 12.15
N GLY A 234 7.57 -6.73 13.17
CA GLY A 234 7.74 -7.76 14.20
C GLY A 234 6.88 -9.01 14.01
N ALA A 235 7.17 -10.06 14.78
CA ALA A 235 6.39 -11.30 14.84
C ALA A 235 4.91 -11.10 15.25
N ASP A 236 4.58 -9.91 15.77
CA ASP A 236 3.25 -9.52 16.22
C ASP A 236 2.37 -8.93 15.11
N GLY A 237 2.90 -8.76 13.90
CA GLY A 237 2.18 -8.18 12.77
C GLY A 237 2.06 -6.65 12.83
N PRO A 238 1.29 -6.04 11.90
CA PRO A 238 1.01 -4.61 11.93
C PRO A 238 0.24 -4.25 13.19
N GLY A 239 0.55 -3.10 13.79
CA GLY A 239 -0.20 -2.56 14.92
C GLY A 239 -1.63 -2.19 14.55
N VAL A 240 -2.27 -1.35 15.38
CA VAL A 240 -3.64 -0.87 15.14
C VAL A 240 -3.56 0.64 14.89
N PRO A 241 -3.43 1.08 13.62
CA PRO A 241 -3.18 2.48 13.27
C PRO A 241 -4.22 3.44 13.86
N GLU A 242 -5.50 3.01 13.89
CA GLU A 242 -6.63 3.77 14.41
C GLU A 242 -6.50 4.11 15.90
N LEU A 243 -5.67 3.34 16.61
CA LEU A 243 -5.44 3.47 18.05
C LEU A 243 -4.05 4.03 18.38
N ALA A 244 -3.15 4.16 17.40
CA ALA A 244 -1.75 4.52 17.63
C ALA A 244 -1.57 5.91 18.28
N GLY A 245 -2.43 6.88 17.91
CA GLY A 245 -2.40 8.25 18.42
C GLY A 245 -3.05 8.44 19.80
N LEU A 246 -3.68 7.42 20.36
CA LEU A 246 -4.34 7.53 21.66
C LEU A 246 -3.32 7.51 22.81
N PRO A 247 -3.55 8.32 23.88
CA PRO A 247 -2.72 8.27 25.08
C PRO A 247 -2.67 6.89 25.73
N ASP A 248 -1.52 6.52 26.30
CA ASP A 248 -1.27 5.19 26.91
C ASP A 248 -2.37 4.77 27.88
N ARG A 249 -2.79 5.72 28.74
CA ARG A 249 -3.82 5.48 29.75
C ARG A 249 -5.19 5.22 29.13
N ALA A 250 -5.52 5.92 28.04
CA ALA A 250 -6.77 5.73 27.33
C ALA A 250 -6.80 4.37 26.64
N LEU A 251 -5.69 3.97 26.00
CA LEU A 251 -5.54 2.65 25.38
C LEU A 251 -5.64 1.51 26.39
N ILE A 252 -4.95 1.62 27.52
CA ILE A 252 -5.02 0.59 28.57
C ILE A 252 -6.45 0.46 29.11
N ALA A 253 -7.12 1.58 29.38
CA ALA A 253 -8.51 1.58 29.84
C ALA A 253 -9.45 0.96 28.80
N TYR A 254 -9.24 1.29 27.52
CA TYR A 254 -9.97 0.73 26.40
C TYR A 254 -9.77 -0.80 26.29
N GLY A 255 -8.52 -1.26 26.31
CA GLY A 255 -8.18 -2.70 26.29
C GLY A 255 -8.77 -3.47 27.47
N ARG A 256 -8.73 -2.91 28.68
CA ARG A 256 -9.37 -3.53 29.87
C ARG A 256 -10.88 -3.66 29.71
N ASN A 257 -11.54 -2.62 29.20
CA ASN A 257 -12.99 -2.64 28.94
C ASN A 257 -13.36 -3.69 27.89
N LEU A 258 -12.58 -3.78 26.80
CA LEU A 258 -12.72 -4.84 25.79
C LEU A 258 -12.49 -6.22 26.38
N CYS A 259 -11.46 -6.41 27.20
CA CYS A 259 -11.19 -7.69 27.83
C CYS A 259 -12.34 -8.13 28.75
N HIS A 260 -12.92 -7.22 29.53
CA HIS A 260 -14.11 -7.52 30.33
C HIS A 260 -15.30 -7.93 29.46
N ALA A 261 -15.52 -7.24 28.33
CA ALA A 261 -16.57 -7.61 27.39
C ALA A 261 -16.33 -8.97 26.74
N ALA A 262 -15.11 -9.25 26.27
CA ALA A 262 -14.73 -10.53 25.67
C ALA A 262 -14.84 -11.68 26.67
N THR A 263 -14.38 -11.47 27.91
CA THR A 263 -14.48 -12.49 28.97
C THR A 263 -15.92 -12.88 29.26
N ARG A 264 -16.86 -11.92 29.27
CA ARG A 264 -18.31 -12.23 29.41
C ARG A 264 -18.87 -13.06 28.26
N ASN A 265 -18.20 -13.06 27.10
CA ASN A 265 -18.55 -13.84 25.93
C ASN A 265 -17.56 -15.00 25.70
N GLY A 266 -16.94 -15.53 26.77
CA GLY A 266 -16.06 -16.70 26.67
C GLY A 266 -14.72 -16.47 25.96
N GLY A 267 -14.32 -15.22 25.75
CA GLY A 267 -13.11 -14.84 25.01
C GLY A 267 -13.35 -14.52 23.54
N ASP A 268 -14.59 -14.66 23.05
CA ASP A 268 -14.97 -14.39 21.66
C ASP A 268 -14.95 -12.88 21.34
N THR A 269 -14.01 -12.47 20.49
CA THR A 269 -13.90 -11.09 19.97
C THR A 269 -14.84 -10.82 18.80
N GLY A 270 -15.38 -11.86 18.15
CA GLY A 270 -16.42 -11.79 17.12
C GLY A 270 -17.82 -11.55 17.67
N ALA A 271 -18.03 -11.74 18.98
CA ALA A 271 -19.30 -11.48 19.62
C ALA A 271 -19.78 -10.03 19.35
N ARG A 272 -21.05 -9.87 18.93
CA ARG A 272 -21.63 -8.57 18.53
C ARG A 272 -21.49 -7.46 19.59
N ALA A 273 -21.40 -7.82 20.87
CA ALA A 273 -21.15 -6.85 21.94
C ALA A 273 -19.72 -6.32 21.94
N VAL A 274 -18.72 -7.18 21.67
CA VAL A 274 -17.30 -6.83 21.61
C VAL A 274 -16.99 -6.08 20.32
N GLN A 275 -17.51 -6.57 19.18
CA GLN A 275 -17.38 -5.91 17.87
C GLN A 275 -17.86 -4.46 17.88
N ARG A 276 -19.01 -4.18 18.50
CA ARG A 276 -19.54 -2.80 18.65
C ARG A 276 -18.64 -1.88 19.47
N MET A 277 -17.86 -2.43 20.40
CA MET A 277 -16.89 -1.67 21.20
C MET A 277 -15.56 -1.49 20.47
N MET A 278 -15.18 -2.46 19.63
CA MET A 278 -13.99 -2.36 18.78
C MET A 278 -14.18 -1.34 17.64
N GLY A 279 -15.41 -1.17 17.15
CA GLY A 279 -15.69 -0.20 16.09
C GLY A 279 -15.00 -0.60 14.79
N GLU A 280 -14.46 0.38 14.06
CA GLU A 280 -13.72 0.13 12.82
C GLU A 280 -12.38 -0.59 13.06
N ALA A 281 -11.83 -0.52 14.28
CA ALA A 281 -10.64 -1.25 14.70
C ALA A 281 -10.90 -2.75 14.98
N ALA A 282 -12.09 -3.28 14.64
CA ALA A 282 -12.51 -4.66 14.91
C ALA A 282 -11.78 -5.76 14.11
N GLY A 283 -10.68 -5.42 13.43
CA GLY A 283 -9.84 -6.35 12.68
C GLY A 283 -9.02 -7.30 13.56
N GLY A 284 -8.38 -8.27 12.89
CA GLY A 284 -7.46 -9.24 13.50
C GLY A 284 -6.36 -8.64 14.39
N PRO A 285 -5.73 -7.50 14.01
CA PRO A 285 -4.64 -6.91 14.80
C PRO A 285 -5.03 -6.56 16.25
N LEU A 286 -6.24 -6.01 16.46
CA LEU A 286 -6.70 -5.64 17.80
C LEU A 286 -7.01 -6.87 18.67
N ALA A 287 -7.56 -7.94 18.09
CA ALA A 287 -7.77 -9.19 18.81
C ALA A 287 -6.42 -9.81 19.25
N GLY A 288 -5.42 -9.78 18.36
CA GLY A 288 -4.05 -10.19 18.65
C GLY A 288 -3.44 -9.38 19.80
N ALA A 289 -3.53 -8.05 19.75
CA ALA A 289 -3.06 -7.18 20.83
C ALA A 289 -3.79 -7.47 22.15
N LEU A 290 -5.12 -7.58 22.12
CA LEU A 290 -5.95 -7.84 23.30
C LEU A 290 -5.59 -9.16 24.00
N SER A 291 -5.16 -10.17 23.25
CA SER A 291 -4.71 -11.45 23.80
C SER A 291 -3.55 -11.29 24.81
N ARG A 292 -2.71 -10.25 24.68
CA ARG A 292 -1.58 -9.97 25.57
C ARG A 292 -2.00 -9.55 26.98
N MET A 293 -3.20 -8.96 27.11
CA MET A 293 -3.76 -8.56 28.40
C MET A 293 -4.99 -9.36 28.83
N CYS A 294 -5.56 -10.18 27.94
CA CYS A 294 -6.80 -10.89 28.19
C CYS A 294 -6.65 -12.41 28.02
N PRO A 295 -6.44 -13.17 29.11
CA PRO A 295 -6.24 -14.62 29.04
C PRO A 295 -7.38 -15.39 28.35
N ALA A 296 -8.62 -14.93 28.50
CA ALA A 296 -9.77 -15.53 27.83
C ALA A 296 -9.68 -15.43 26.29
N VAL A 297 -9.25 -14.27 25.78
CA VAL A 297 -9.04 -14.05 24.35
C VAL A 297 -7.85 -14.86 23.86
N ALA A 298 -6.74 -14.89 24.61
CA ALA A 298 -5.58 -15.71 24.26
C ALA A 298 -5.93 -17.20 24.12
N LYS A 299 -6.70 -17.75 25.08
CA LYS A 299 -7.16 -19.13 25.02
C LYS A 299 -8.07 -19.40 23.80
N MET A 300 -8.95 -18.45 23.47
CA MET A 300 -9.82 -18.56 22.30
C MET A 300 -9.02 -18.56 21.00
N LEU A 301 -8.11 -17.59 20.81
CA LEU A 301 -7.25 -17.51 19.63
C LEU A 301 -6.35 -18.74 19.49
N GLN A 302 -5.83 -19.27 20.60
CA GLN A 302 -5.07 -20.52 20.57
C GLN A 302 -5.94 -21.70 20.12
N ALA A 303 -7.15 -21.85 20.67
CA ALA A 303 -8.06 -22.93 20.28
C ALA A 303 -8.48 -22.84 18.80
N GLU A 304 -8.70 -21.62 18.30
CA GLU A 304 -8.96 -21.35 16.89
C GLU A 304 -7.75 -21.73 16.01
N GLY A 305 -6.54 -21.31 16.39
CA GLY A 305 -5.31 -21.66 15.68
C GLY A 305 -5.03 -23.16 15.68
N ASP A 306 -5.30 -23.86 16.79
CA ASP A 306 -5.18 -25.32 16.87
C ASP A 306 -6.23 -26.02 15.99
N ARG A 307 -7.47 -25.48 15.91
CA ARG A 307 -8.49 -25.98 14.97
C ARG A 307 -8.06 -25.80 13.52
N GLN A 308 -7.62 -24.59 13.14
CA GLN A 308 -7.16 -24.30 11.79
C GLN A 308 -5.96 -25.17 11.39
N ARG A 309 -5.01 -25.39 12.32
CA ARG A 309 -3.89 -26.31 12.10
C ARG A 309 -4.38 -27.74 11.88
N ALA A 310 -5.30 -28.23 12.71
CA ALA A 310 -5.86 -29.57 12.54
C ALA A 310 -6.64 -29.74 11.22
N GLU A 311 -7.37 -28.71 10.78
CA GLU A 311 -8.05 -28.66 9.48
C GLU A 311 -7.05 -28.67 8.31
N ALA A 312 -5.98 -27.86 8.38
CA ALA A 312 -4.92 -27.84 7.39
C ALA A 312 -4.16 -29.18 7.31
N GLU A 313 -3.80 -29.77 8.46
CA GLU A 313 -3.19 -31.10 8.52
C GLU A 313 -4.12 -32.19 7.93
N ALA A 314 -5.42 -32.11 8.22
CA ALA A 314 -6.40 -33.03 7.67
C ALA A 314 -6.56 -32.88 6.14
N PHE A 315 -6.50 -31.65 5.63
CA PHE A 315 -6.51 -31.33 4.21
C PHE A 315 -5.29 -31.90 3.49
N VAL A 316 -4.08 -31.62 3.99
CA VAL A 316 -2.83 -32.19 3.44
C VAL A 316 -2.84 -33.71 3.49
N ALA A 317 -3.26 -34.31 4.61
CA ALA A 317 -3.36 -35.77 4.73
C ALA A 317 -4.39 -36.38 3.76
N ALA A 318 -5.47 -35.68 3.44
CA ALA A 318 -6.44 -36.12 2.44
C ALA A 318 -5.83 -36.11 1.04
N ALA A 319 -5.10 -35.04 0.68
CA ALA A 319 -4.36 -34.95 -0.58
C ALA A 319 -3.31 -36.06 -0.71
N GLU A 320 -2.55 -36.33 0.35
CA GLU A 320 -1.58 -37.43 0.39
C GLU A 320 -2.23 -38.80 0.20
N ARG A 321 -3.39 -39.05 0.83
CA ARG A 321 -4.17 -40.28 0.60
C ARG A 321 -4.66 -40.39 -0.83
N ALA A 322 -5.18 -39.30 -1.40
CA ALA A 322 -5.64 -39.27 -2.79
C ALA A 322 -4.51 -39.59 -3.76
N CYS A 323 -3.32 -39.00 -3.54
CA CYS A 323 -2.14 -39.37 -4.30
C CYS A 323 -1.72 -40.82 -4.06
N ALA A 324 -1.64 -41.29 -2.81
CA ALA A 324 -1.24 -42.66 -2.51
C ALA A 324 -2.13 -43.72 -3.18
N ALA A 325 -3.42 -43.43 -3.38
CA ALA A 325 -4.39 -44.31 -4.04
C ALA A 325 -4.10 -44.54 -5.54
N HIS A 326 -3.41 -43.61 -6.23
CA HIS A 326 -3.08 -43.80 -7.64
C HIS A 326 -2.07 -44.94 -7.86
N PRO A 327 -2.25 -45.74 -8.92
CA PRO A 327 -1.31 -46.78 -9.28
C PRO A 327 0.12 -46.25 -9.45
N ARG A 328 1.09 -46.95 -8.85
CA ARG A 328 2.51 -46.60 -9.02
C ARG A 328 2.93 -46.83 -10.48
N HIS A 329 3.64 -45.86 -11.05
CA HIS A 329 4.29 -46.02 -12.35
C HIS A 329 5.23 -47.25 -12.36
N ARG A 330 5.19 -48.03 -13.44
CA ARG A 330 6.03 -49.22 -13.65
C ARG A 330 6.98 -48.94 -14.82
N PRO A 331 8.15 -48.34 -14.56
CA PRO A 331 9.02 -47.87 -15.64
C PRO A 331 9.58 -49.04 -16.46
N LYS A 332 9.67 -48.85 -17.78
CA LYS A 332 10.19 -49.87 -18.71
C LYS A 332 11.68 -50.18 -18.53
N ILE A 333 12.42 -49.26 -17.92
CA ILE A 333 13.82 -49.43 -17.52
C ILE A 333 13.97 -48.95 -16.08
N LYS A 334 14.99 -49.44 -15.35
CA LYS A 334 15.19 -49.05 -13.95
C LYS A 334 15.71 -47.61 -13.85
N PRO A 335 15.02 -46.69 -13.15
CA PRO A 335 15.56 -45.37 -12.85
C PRO A 335 16.68 -45.46 -11.82
N VAL A 336 17.64 -44.53 -11.89
CA VAL A 336 18.72 -44.41 -10.89
C VAL A 336 18.28 -43.65 -9.65
N ARG A 337 17.34 -42.71 -9.79
CA ARG A 337 16.66 -42.03 -8.68
C ARG A 337 15.16 -42.02 -8.97
N ARG A 338 14.35 -42.22 -7.94
CA ARG A 338 12.89 -42.18 -8.04
C ARG A 338 12.33 -41.60 -6.77
N ALA A 339 11.43 -40.64 -6.90
CA ALA A 339 10.72 -40.04 -5.80
C ALA A 339 9.26 -39.78 -6.17
N ARG A 340 8.42 -39.72 -5.14
CA ARG A 340 7.02 -39.36 -5.27
C ARG A 340 6.71 -38.31 -4.22
N ALA A 341 6.00 -37.27 -4.62
CA ALA A 341 5.54 -36.22 -3.73
C ALA A 341 4.11 -35.82 -4.10
N THR A 342 3.36 -35.41 -3.08
CA THR A 342 2.16 -34.60 -3.23
C THR A 342 2.63 -33.16 -3.15
N MET A 343 2.46 -32.38 -4.21
CA MET A 343 3.03 -31.03 -4.35
C MET A 343 1.93 -30.00 -4.58
N TRP A 344 2.00 -28.88 -3.85
CA TRP A 344 1.07 -27.77 -3.92
C TRP A 344 1.34 -26.88 -5.13
N THR A 345 0.37 -26.76 -6.04
CA THR A 345 0.52 -25.99 -7.28
C THR A 345 -0.01 -24.57 -7.09
N GLU A 346 0.73 -23.74 -6.33
CA GLU A 346 0.46 -22.30 -6.27
C GLU A 346 0.81 -21.66 -7.61
N PHE A 347 -0.10 -20.83 -8.15
CA PHE A 347 0.04 -20.27 -9.50
C PHE A 347 0.35 -21.32 -10.58
N TRP A 348 -0.24 -22.52 -10.44
CA TRP A 348 -0.31 -23.52 -11.51
C TRP A 348 1.02 -24.22 -11.82
N THR A 349 2.09 -23.96 -11.06
CA THR A 349 3.45 -24.37 -11.43
C THR A 349 4.14 -25.26 -10.40
N ILE A 350 4.99 -26.15 -10.92
CA ILE A 350 6.05 -26.84 -10.20
C ILE A 350 7.34 -26.45 -10.89
N ASN A 351 8.28 -25.90 -10.14
CA ASN A 351 9.45 -25.26 -10.69
C ASN A 351 10.71 -25.99 -10.27
N ALA A 352 11.79 -25.81 -11.02
CA ALA A 352 13.14 -26.06 -10.56
C ALA A 352 14.01 -24.88 -10.99
N TRP A 353 14.83 -24.37 -10.08
CA TRP A 353 15.85 -23.38 -10.38
C TRP A 353 17.16 -23.77 -9.71
N GLU A 354 18.27 -23.36 -10.31
CA GLU A 354 19.57 -23.41 -9.67
C GLU A 354 19.82 -22.13 -8.89
N GLU A 355 20.63 -22.24 -7.85
CA GLU A 355 21.12 -21.08 -7.11
C GLU A 355 21.83 -20.09 -8.06
N GLY A 356 21.43 -18.83 -8.02
CA GLY A 356 21.90 -17.77 -8.91
C GLY A 356 21.13 -17.64 -10.24
N TRP A 357 20.03 -18.38 -10.41
CA TRP A 357 19.10 -18.29 -11.54
C TRP A 357 17.68 -17.92 -11.09
N GLU A 358 17.53 -17.44 -9.85
CA GLU A 358 16.25 -16.97 -9.33
C GLU A 358 15.75 -15.77 -10.16
N GLY A 359 14.55 -15.90 -10.72
CA GLY A 359 13.90 -14.84 -11.50
C GLY A 359 14.24 -14.81 -13.00
N GLU A 360 15.09 -15.70 -13.50
CA GLU A 360 15.24 -15.87 -14.95
C GLU A 360 14.04 -16.69 -15.49
N GLU A 361 13.36 -16.17 -16.51
CA GLU A 361 12.20 -16.85 -17.08
C GLU A 361 12.62 -18.21 -17.63
N SER A 362 11.95 -19.27 -17.16
CA SER A 362 11.96 -20.55 -17.86
C SER A 362 11.53 -20.29 -19.30
N GLY A 363 12.29 -20.77 -20.29
CA GLY A 363 11.96 -20.54 -21.70
C GLY A 363 10.52 -20.94 -22.02
N ASP A 364 9.95 -20.32 -23.08
CA ASP A 364 8.53 -20.45 -23.45
C ASP A 364 7.94 -21.84 -23.21
N ARG A 365 6.81 -21.87 -22.50
CA ARG A 365 6.10 -23.12 -22.22
C ARG A 365 5.68 -23.80 -23.52
N VAL A 366 6.09 -25.06 -23.66
CA VAL A 366 5.73 -25.87 -24.81
C VAL A 366 4.41 -26.54 -24.54
N ALA A 367 3.44 -26.24 -25.41
CA ALA A 367 2.07 -26.77 -25.36
C ALA A 367 1.42 -26.57 -23.98
N ASP A 368 1.69 -25.39 -23.40
CA ASP A 368 1.20 -24.92 -22.11
C ASP A 368 1.45 -25.90 -20.95
N LEU A 369 2.50 -26.74 -21.06
CA LEU A 369 2.81 -27.77 -20.07
C LEU A 369 4.19 -27.59 -19.44
N VAL A 370 5.25 -27.39 -20.23
CA VAL A 370 6.61 -27.34 -19.68
C VAL A 370 7.50 -26.40 -20.45
N GLY A 371 8.21 -25.54 -19.72
CA GLY A 371 9.27 -24.67 -20.21
C GLY A 371 10.59 -25.09 -19.57
N GLY A 372 11.67 -25.19 -20.36
CA GLY A 372 12.98 -25.61 -19.87
C GLY A 372 14.08 -24.74 -20.47
N GLY A 373 15.03 -24.35 -19.61
CA GLY A 373 16.10 -23.43 -19.96
C GLY A 373 17.44 -23.80 -19.30
N ASP A 374 18.29 -22.80 -19.15
CA ASP A 374 19.53 -22.90 -18.40
C ASP A 374 19.21 -22.67 -16.92
N GLY A 375 19.48 -23.66 -16.07
CA GLY A 375 19.20 -23.59 -14.63
C GLY A 375 17.71 -23.66 -14.26
N THR A 376 16.79 -23.29 -15.17
CA THR A 376 15.36 -23.16 -14.88
C THR A 376 14.47 -24.18 -15.61
N LEU A 377 13.46 -24.66 -14.91
CA LEU A 377 12.41 -25.54 -15.42
C LEU A 377 11.08 -25.11 -14.79
N GLN A 378 10.04 -25.01 -15.59
CA GLN A 378 8.68 -24.75 -15.13
C GLN A 378 7.74 -25.80 -15.71
N VAL A 379 6.96 -26.45 -14.85
CA VAL A 379 5.94 -27.43 -15.23
C VAL A 379 4.58 -26.90 -14.81
N TRP A 380 3.68 -26.71 -15.77
CA TRP A 380 2.33 -26.23 -15.55
C TRP A 380 1.34 -27.40 -15.37
N ALA A 381 0.86 -27.56 -14.14
CA ALA A 381 0.07 -28.73 -13.74
C ALA A 381 -1.41 -28.60 -14.12
N ALA A 382 -2.07 -27.49 -13.75
CA ALA A 382 -3.47 -27.15 -14.04
C ALA A 382 -3.74 -25.68 -13.68
N ASP A 383 -4.84 -25.11 -14.19
CA ASP A 383 -5.25 -23.72 -13.95
C ASP A 383 -6.05 -23.54 -12.64
N GLU A 384 -5.92 -24.48 -11.70
CA GLU A 384 -6.60 -24.49 -10.39
C GLU A 384 -5.70 -24.92 -9.23
N ALA A 385 -6.01 -24.41 -8.03
CA ALA A 385 -5.11 -24.48 -6.88
C ALA A 385 -5.36 -25.77 -6.14
N GLY A 386 -4.31 -26.51 -5.83
CA GLY A 386 -4.45 -27.80 -5.18
C GLY A 386 -3.17 -28.61 -5.23
N HIS A 387 -3.31 -29.90 -4.92
CA HIS A 387 -2.21 -30.84 -4.85
C HIS A 387 -2.13 -31.73 -6.10
N ALA A 388 -1.02 -31.64 -6.81
CA ALA A 388 -0.68 -32.57 -7.88
C ALA A 388 0.10 -33.78 -7.34
N CYS A 389 -0.15 -34.96 -7.91
CA CYS A 389 0.63 -36.15 -7.61
C CYS A 389 1.82 -36.26 -8.54
N VAL A 390 3.01 -35.99 -8.04
CA VAL A 390 4.24 -35.92 -8.83
C VAL A 390 5.07 -37.18 -8.62
N THR A 391 5.50 -37.78 -9.72
CA THR A 391 6.53 -38.83 -9.75
C THR A 391 7.73 -38.32 -10.53
N GLY A 392 8.87 -38.19 -9.86
CA GLY A 392 10.14 -37.81 -10.45
C GLY A 392 11.02 -39.04 -10.64
N GLU A 393 11.57 -39.22 -11.84
CA GLU A 393 12.44 -40.35 -12.19
C GLU A 393 13.66 -39.86 -12.96
N ALA A 394 14.86 -40.18 -12.46
CA ALA A 394 16.12 -39.90 -13.15
C ALA A 394 16.68 -41.17 -13.79
N TYR A 395 17.24 -41.06 -14.99
CA TYR A 395 17.80 -42.16 -15.76
C TYR A 395 19.19 -41.82 -16.29
N THR A 396 20.05 -42.83 -16.46
CA THR A 396 21.37 -42.69 -17.09
C THR A 396 21.34 -42.76 -18.61
N ARG A 397 20.19 -43.12 -19.19
CA ARG A 397 19.96 -43.20 -20.64
C ARG A 397 18.50 -42.89 -20.95
N ARG A 398 18.21 -42.55 -22.20
CA ARG A 398 16.85 -42.23 -22.65
C ARG A 398 15.87 -43.39 -22.39
N PRO A 399 14.82 -43.19 -21.57
CA PRO A 399 13.77 -44.18 -21.38
C PRO A 399 12.85 -44.25 -22.61
N PRO A 400 12.26 -45.43 -22.92
CA PRO A 400 11.26 -45.55 -23.98
C PRO A 400 10.09 -44.58 -23.76
N VAL A 401 9.47 -44.11 -24.84
CA VAL A 401 8.32 -43.20 -24.75
C VAL A 401 7.07 -43.98 -24.29
N GLU A 402 6.28 -43.36 -23.42
CA GLU A 402 5.07 -43.93 -22.85
C GLU A 402 3.90 -42.95 -23.01
N THR A 403 3.16 -43.01 -24.12
CA THR A 403 2.00 -42.11 -24.36
C THR A 403 0.68 -42.67 -23.88
N ARG A 404 0.56 -44.01 -23.79
CA ARG A 404 -0.71 -44.68 -23.46
C ARG A 404 -1.16 -44.31 -22.03
N GLY A 405 -2.36 -43.75 -21.92
CA GLY A 405 -2.99 -43.38 -20.64
C GLY A 405 -2.57 -42.03 -20.08
N TRP A 406 -1.81 -41.25 -20.87
CA TRP A 406 -1.47 -39.86 -20.59
C TRP A 406 -2.23 -38.94 -21.55
N GLU A 407 -2.66 -37.78 -21.07
CA GLU A 407 -3.36 -36.78 -21.90
C GLU A 407 -2.40 -36.05 -22.81
N GLN A 408 -1.19 -35.78 -22.29
CA GLN A 408 -0.16 -35.07 -23.01
C GLN A 408 1.23 -35.49 -22.50
N VAL A 409 2.18 -35.58 -23.43
CA VAL A 409 3.58 -35.87 -23.11
C VAL A 409 4.47 -34.88 -23.88
N VAL A 410 5.25 -34.10 -23.16
CA VAL A 410 6.14 -33.07 -23.72
C VAL A 410 7.54 -33.28 -23.21
N GLU A 411 8.53 -33.13 -24.08
CA GLU A 411 9.94 -33.25 -23.75
C GLU A 411 10.71 -31.99 -24.14
N VAL A 412 11.37 -31.37 -23.17
CA VAL A 412 12.17 -30.14 -23.34
C VAL A 412 13.64 -30.39 -23.02
N GLY A 413 14.51 -29.48 -23.46
CA GLY A 413 15.90 -29.43 -23.01
C GLY A 413 16.00 -28.71 -21.68
N TYR A 414 16.92 -29.15 -20.83
CA TYR A 414 17.29 -28.49 -19.59
C TYR A 414 18.82 -28.55 -19.47
N ARG A 415 19.47 -27.45 -19.09
CA ARG A 415 20.92 -27.44 -18.87
C ARG A 415 21.20 -27.03 -17.45
N THR A 416 21.96 -27.87 -16.75
CA THR A 416 22.44 -27.57 -15.41
C THR A 416 23.93 -27.31 -15.35
N ARG A 417 24.34 -26.28 -14.61
CA ARG A 417 25.76 -25.92 -14.41
C ARG A 417 26.30 -26.47 -13.10
N THR A 418 25.46 -26.48 -12.07
CA THR A 418 25.79 -27.01 -10.74
C THR A 418 25.59 -28.52 -10.66
N GLY A 419 24.80 -29.09 -11.57
CA GLY A 419 24.40 -30.49 -11.52
C GLY A 419 23.22 -30.75 -10.60
N SER A 420 22.37 -29.74 -10.40
CA SER A 420 21.17 -29.80 -9.57
C SER A 420 19.91 -29.62 -10.42
N LEU A 421 18.91 -30.48 -10.22
CA LEU A 421 17.54 -30.32 -10.69
C LEU A 421 16.61 -30.79 -9.58
N VAL A 422 16.29 -29.89 -8.65
CA VAL A 422 15.37 -30.11 -7.54
C VAL A 422 14.04 -29.47 -7.90
N LEU A 423 12.97 -30.27 -7.94
CA LEU A 423 11.62 -29.75 -8.12
C LEU A 423 11.11 -29.19 -6.78
N VAL A 424 10.55 -27.99 -6.82
CA VAL A 424 10.00 -27.27 -5.68
C VAL A 424 8.58 -26.80 -6.03
N ASP A 425 7.68 -26.92 -5.06
CA ASP A 425 6.30 -26.46 -5.18
C ASP A 425 6.08 -25.07 -4.52
N GLY A 426 4.84 -24.57 -4.53
CA GLY A 426 4.54 -23.25 -3.96
C GLY A 426 4.75 -23.14 -2.45
N GLU A 427 4.72 -24.26 -1.73
CA GLU A 427 4.95 -24.32 -0.27
C GLU A 427 6.42 -24.59 0.09
N GLY A 428 7.30 -24.67 -0.90
CA GLY A 428 8.73 -24.96 -0.70
C GLY A 428 9.04 -26.44 -0.47
N LYS A 429 8.11 -27.35 -0.77
CA LYS A 429 8.37 -28.79 -0.68
C LYS A 429 9.28 -29.23 -1.82
N GLU A 430 10.41 -29.84 -1.47
CA GLU A 430 11.42 -30.25 -2.43
C GLU A 430 11.36 -31.74 -2.77
N MET A 431 11.62 -32.08 -4.03
CA MET A 431 11.95 -33.44 -4.45
C MET A 431 13.47 -33.67 -4.45
N PRO A 432 13.94 -34.92 -4.27
CA PRO A 432 15.35 -35.24 -4.46
C PRO A 432 15.86 -34.81 -5.84
N ASP A 433 17.10 -34.35 -5.88
CA ASP A 433 17.76 -33.95 -7.12
C ASP A 433 17.66 -35.03 -8.22
N LEU A 434 17.17 -34.64 -9.40
CA LEU A 434 16.96 -35.51 -10.56
C LEU A 434 18.09 -35.43 -11.59
N ALA A 435 19.08 -34.53 -11.43
CA ALA A 435 20.25 -34.42 -12.29
C ALA A 435 21.31 -35.49 -11.93
N ALA A 436 20.96 -36.77 -12.12
CA ALA A 436 21.76 -37.90 -11.62
C ALA A 436 23.19 -38.01 -12.19
N GLY A 437 23.52 -37.30 -13.28
CA GLY A 437 24.86 -37.27 -13.87
C GLY A 437 25.70 -36.05 -13.47
N GLY A 438 25.21 -35.18 -12.59
CA GLY A 438 25.85 -33.91 -12.25
C GLY A 438 25.70 -32.83 -13.34
N PRO A 439 26.61 -31.85 -13.44
CA PRO A 439 26.54 -30.78 -14.43
C PRO A 439 26.43 -31.31 -15.85
N GLY A 440 25.56 -30.71 -16.67
CA GLY A 440 25.41 -31.14 -18.06
C GLY A 440 24.07 -30.79 -18.69
N ARG A 441 23.79 -31.44 -19.82
CA ARG A 441 22.55 -31.28 -20.57
C ARG A 441 21.65 -32.48 -20.38
N TYR A 442 20.40 -32.18 -20.07
CA TYR A 442 19.36 -33.13 -19.80
C TYR A 442 18.17 -32.89 -20.71
N ARG A 443 17.36 -33.94 -20.83
CA ARG A 443 16.02 -33.90 -21.38
C ARG A 443 15.06 -34.17 -20.23
N VAL A 444 14.05 -33.32 -20.14
CA VAL A 444 12.97 -33.45 -19.16
C VAL A 444 11.72 -33.80 -19.93
N ARG A 445 11.19 -35.01 -19.73
CA ARG A 445 9.93 -35.46 -20.31
C ARG A 445 8.84 -35.45 -19.25
N VAL A 446 7.85 -34.60 -19.43
CA VAL A 446 6.69 -34.46 -18.57
C VAL A 446 5.51 -35.16 -19.19
N HIS A 447 4.89 -36.06 -18.44
CA HIS A 447 3.61 -36.68 -18.79
C HIS A 447 2.56 -36.14 -17.82
N VAL A 448 1.41 -35.72 -18.35
CA VAL A 448 0.30 -35.18 -17.55
C VAL A 448 -1.00 -35.89 -17.87
N ARG A 449 -1.82 -36.08 -16.84
CA ARG A 449 -3.23 -36.50 -16.95
C ARG A 449 -4.04 -35.89 -15.81
N GLY A 450 -5.36 -35.84 -15.98
CA GLY A 450 -6.28 -35.19 -15.05
C GLY A 450 -6.32 -33.68 -15.19
N ARG A 451 -5.53 -33.08 -16.10
CA ARG A 451 -5.46 -31.62 -16.23
C ARG A 451 -6.74 -31.05 -16.82
N LYS A 452 -7.32 -31.71 -17.83
CA LYS A 452 -8.60 -31.26 -18.41
C LYS A 452 -9.72 -31.25 -17.38
N ALA A 453 -9.81 -32.31 -16.57
CA ALA A 453 -10.79 -32.38 -15.49
C ALA A 453 -10.61 -31.21 -14.51
N ALA A 454 -9.36 -30.89 -14.15
CA ALA A 454 -9.00 -29.74 -13.31
C ALA A 454 -9.21 -28.36 -13.96
N GLN A 455 -9.45 -28.28 -15.26
CA GLN A 455 -9.75 -27.01 -15.95
C GLN A 455 -11.25 -26.79 -16.17
N GLU A 456 -12.04 -27.87 -16.15
CA GLU A 456 -13.47 -27.83 -16.45
C GLU A 456 -14.34 -27.61 -15.20
N HIS A 457 -13.76 -27.68 -13.99
CA HIS A 457 -14.50 -27.73 -12.72
C HIS A 457 -13.78 -26.99 -11.60
N ILE A 458 -14.41 -25.99 -10.97
CA ILE A 458 -13.82 -25.08 -9.96
C ILE A 458 -13.34 -25.77 -8.66
N ASP A 459 -13.85 -26.98 -8.36
CA ASP A 459 -13.60 -27.69 -7.09
C ASP A 459 -13.16 -29.13 -7.34
N VAL A 460 -12.10 -29.32 -8.12
CA VAL A 460 -11.60 -30.67 -8.40
C VAL A 460 -10.90 -31.27 -7.17
N PRO A 461 -11.18 -32.54 -6.82
CA PRO A 461 -10.50 -33.19 -5.70
C PRO A 461 -8.97 -33.21 -5.88
N ASP A 462 -8.25 -32.99 -4.79
CA ASP A 462 -6.80 -33.12 -4.74
C ASP A 462 -6.31 -34.47 -5.30
N GLY A 463 -5.16 -34.41 -5.95
CA GLY A 463 -4.54 -35.55 -6.62
C GLY A 463 -5.21 -35.96 -7.92
N THR A 464 -6.17 -35.20 -8.45
CA THR A 464 -6.71 -35.44 -9.80
C THR A 464 -5.63 -35.28 -10.86
N VAL A 465 -4.81 -34.23 -10.76
CA VAL A 465 -3.66 -34.00 -11.63
C VAL A 465 -2.52 -34.93 -11.24
N GLN A 466 -2.01 -35.66 -12.24
CA GLN A 466 -0.86 -36.55 -12.06
C GLN A 466 0.23 -36.20 -13.05
N LEU A 467 1.44 -36.05 -12.52
CA LEU A 467 2.64 -35.72 -13.27
C LEU A 467 3.66 -36.85 -13.16
N LEU A 468 4.21 -37.25 -14.30
CA LEU A 468 5.39 -38.10 -14.37
C LEU A 468 6.51 -37.35 -15.10
N ILE A 469 7.52 -36.95 -14.33
CA ILE A 469 8.65 -36.16 -14.80
C ILE A 469 9.86 -37.09 -14.88
N MET A 470 10.31 -37.35 -16.10
CA MET A 470 11.49 -38.18 -16.37
C MET A 470 12.66 -37.30 -16.80
N VAL A 471 13.80 -37.46 -16.16
CA VAL A 471 15.03 -36.71 -16.44
C VAL A 471 16.12 -37.67 -16.91
N PHE A 472 16.76 -37.36 -18.04
CA PHE A 472 17.83 -38.21 -18.59
C PHE A 472 18.82 -37.39 -19.45
N PRO A 473 20.08 -37.83 -19.61
CA PRO A 473 21.07 -37.13 -20.43
C PRO A 473 20.60 -36.93 -21.88
N GLY A 474 20.85 -35.76 -22.45
CA GLY A 474 20.62 -35.51 -23.88
C GLY A 474 20.95 -34.10 -24.35
N GLU A 475 21.53 -34.01 -25.54
CA GLU A 475 22.03 -32.76 -26.14
C GLU A 475 20.95 -31.93 -26.87
N GLN A 476 19.79 -32.52 -27.13
CA GLN A 476 18.76 -31.87 -27.94
C GLN A 476 18.11 -30.71 -27.18
N ARG A 477 18.08 -29.53 -27.82
CA ARG A 477 17.36 -28.35 -27.28
C ARG A 477 15.92 -28.25 -27.75
N LYS A 478 15.63 -28.69 -28.98
CA LYS A 478 14.30 -28.56 -29.56
C LYS A 478 13.28 -29.35 -28.74
N PRO A 479 12.12 -28.77 -28.43
CA PRO A 479 11.08 -29.49 -27.72
C PRO A 479 10.42 -30.52 -28.64
N VAL A 480 9.86 -31.58 -28.04
CA VAL A 480 9.14 -32.64 -28.73
C VAL A 480 7.81 -32.86 -28.02
N ILE A 481 6.72 -32.84 -28.78
CA ILE A 481 5.38 -33.18 -28.29
C ILE A 481 5.04 -34.56 -28.81
N TYR A 482 4.68 -35.48 -27.92
CA TYR A 482 4.19 -36.81 -28.27
C TYR A 482 2.68 -36.83 -28.15
N ARG A 483 2.00 -37.37 -29.17
CA ARG A 483 0.55 -37.55 -29.23
C ARG A 483 0.18 -39.02 -29.16
#